data_AF-A0A497IJL4-F1
#
_entry.id   AF-A0A497IJL4-F1
#
_cell.length_a   1.000
_cell.length_b   1.000
_cell.length_c   1.000
_cell.angle_alpha   90.00
_cell.angle_beta   90.00
_cell.angle_gamma   90.00
#
_symmetry.space_group_name_H-M   'P 1'
#
loop_
_entity.id
_entity.type
_entity.pdbx_description
1 polymer ?
#
loop_
_entity_poly.entity_id
_entity_poly.type
_entity_poly.pdbx_seq_one_letter_code
_entity_poly.pdbx_strand_id
1 'polypeptide(L)'
;MNEKEACELWVRRDFSMIPVSLIEKAYRDDYYDEIEILAPTLEDYREEYKKDNEWCESDCDECCSDDCLISYEENNPRIPMWGWVFVPDDPCDQEWIRNHASEVAECGFTVYETDEIGVYLGVNGAGYDFYEAHWLPLYRARVEVA
;
A
#
# COMPACT_ATOMS: atom_id res chain seq x y z
N MET A 1 11.76 3.57 -26.27
CA MET A 1 10.91 3.66 -25.08
C MET A 1 11.83 3.96 -23.92
N ASN A 2 11.67 5.11 -23.28
CA ASN A 2 12.40 5.42 -22.06
C ASN A 2 11.77 4.68 -20.87
N GLU A 3 12.44 4.69 -19.72
CA GLU A 3 11.99 3.98 -18.52
C GLU A 3 10.60 4.44 -18.04
N LYS A 4 10.35 5.76 -18.01
CA LYS A 4 9.05 6.33 -17.63
C LYS A 4 7.94 5.85 -18.56
N GLU A 5 8.18 5.86 -19.87
CA GLU A 5 7.23 5.33 -20.87
C GLU A 5 6.97 3.82 -20.69
N ALA A 6 7.99 3.04 -20.32
CA ALA A 6 7.83 1.60 -20.08
C ALA A 6 7.01 1.33 -18.81
N CYS A 7 7.27 2.10 -17.75
CA CYS A 7 6.51 2.06 -16.50
C CYS A 7 5.05 2.47 -16.73
N GLU A 8 4.79 3.57 -17.43
CA GLU A 8 3.44 4.02 -17.79
C GLU A 8 2.69 2.95 -18.61
N LEU A 9 3.39 2.26 -19.51
CA LEU A 9 2.81 1.17 -20.29
C LEU A 9 2.47 -0.06 -19.46
N TRP A 10 3.34 -0.44 -18.51
CA TRP A 10 3.08 -1.52 -17.57
C TRP A 10 1.84 -1.21 -16.73
N VAL A 11 1.80 -0.04 -16.06
CA VAL A 11 0.65 0.37 -15.24
C VAL A 11 -0.64 0.41 -16.06
N ARG A 12 -0.61 0.99 -17.27
CA ARG A 12 -1.82 1.13 -18.09
C ARG A 12 -2.35 -0.20 -18.65
N ARG A 13 -1.47 -1.18 -18.88
CA ARG A 13 -1.83 -2.44 -19.55
C ARG A 13 -2.13 -3.55 -18.56
N ASP A 14 -1.43 -3.55 -17.44
CA ASP A 14 -1.36 -4.69 -16.53
C ASP A 14 -2.03 -4.39 -15.17
N PHE A 15 -2.62 -3.20 -14.98
CA PHE A 15 -3.44 -2.88 -13.81
C PHE A 15 -4.83 -2.37 -14.17
N SER A 16 -5.82 -2.94 -13.48
CA SER A 16 -7.16 -2.40 -13.39
C SER A 16 -7.26 -1.32 -12.32
N MET A 17 -7.78 -0.14 -12.69
CA MET A 17 -8.04 0.96 -11.76
C MET A 17 -9.50 0.89 -11.29
N ILE A 18 -9.70 0.54 -10.01
CA ILE A 18 -11.04 0.42 -9.43
C ILE A 18 -11.29 1.63 -8.53
N PRO A 19 -12.39 2.38 -8.72
CA PRO A 19 -12.70 3.48 -7.84
C PRO A 19 -13.11 2.93 -6.48
N VAL A 20 -12.58 3.51 -5.40
CA VAL A 20 -12.93 3.15 -4.02
C VAL A 20 -14.44 3.18 -3.81
N SER A 21 -15.14 4.15 -4.40
CA SER A 21 -16.61 4.22 -4.31
C SER A 21 -17.37 3.03 -4.91
N LEU A 22 -16.74 2.22 -5.76
CA LEU A 22 -17.31 0.95 -6.23
C LEU A 22 -17.13 -0.14 -5.17
N ILE A 23 -15.97 -0.19 -4.51
CA ILE A 23 -15.70 -1.08 -3.38
C ILE A 23 -16.70 -0.78 -2.26
N GLU A 24 -16.80 0.47 -1.82
CA GLU A 24 -17.74 0.90 -0.77
C GLU A 24 -19.21 0.54 -1.07
N LYS A 25 -19.61 0.49 -2.35
CA LYS A 25 -20.98 0.12 -2.76
C LYS A 25 -21.18 -1.38 -2.94
N ALA A 26 -20.13 -2.09 -3.34
CA ALA A 26 -20.19 -3.53 -3.54
C ALA A 26 -20.30 -4.26 -2.20
N TYR A 27 -19.66 -3.71 -1.18
CA TYR A 27 -19.55 -4.33 0.13
C TYR A 27 -20.51 -3.72 1.16
N ARG A 28 -20.81 -4.50 2.21
CA ARG A 28 -21.69 -4.11 3.33
C ARG A 28 -20.88 -3.45 4.46
N ASP A 29 -21.57 -2.98 5.49
CA ASP A 29 -21.01 -2.17 6.59
C ASP A 29 -19.85 -2.85 7.36
N ASP A 30 -19.69 -4.17 7.29
CA ASP A 30 -18.68 -4.98 7.98
C ASP A 30 -17.41 -5.29 7.15
N TYR A 31 -17.39 -4.95 5.87
CA TYR A 31 -16.32 -5.36 4.96
C TYR A 31 -14.95 -4.75 5.24
N TYR A 32 -14.90 -3.58 5.89
CA TYR A 32 -13.61 -3.00 6.24
C TYR A 32 -12.79 -3.96 7.09
N ASP A 33 -13.43 -4.79 7.93
CA ASP A 33 -12.75 -5.77 8.78
C ASP A 33 -12.10 -6.91 7.98
N GLU A 34 -12.59 -7.20 6.77
CA GLU A 34 -12.08 -8.25 5.86
C GLU A 34 -10.90 -7.78 5.00
N ILE A 35 -10.67 -6.46 4.92
CA ILE A 35 -9.50 -5.91 4.24
C ILE A 35 -8.25 -6.12 5.11
N GLU A 36 -7.35 -6.97 4.65
CA GLU A 36 -6.03 -7.14 5.24
C GLU A 36 -5.05 -6.13 4.64
N ILE A 37 -4.21 -5.52 5.49
CA ILE A 37 -3.07 -4.71 5.06
C ILE A 37 -1.84 -5.60 5.19
N LEU A 38 -1.28 -6.02 4.06
CA LEU A 38 -0.06 -6.83 4.02
C LEU A 38 1.17 -5.98 4.33
N ALA A 39 1.19 -4.73 3.88
CA ALA A 39 2.26 -3.78 4.18
C ALA A 39 1.83 -2.31 3.98
N PRO A 40 2.41 -1.36 4.74
CA PRO A 40 3.29 -1.60 5.88
C PRO A 40 2.53 -2.25 7.04
N THR A 41 3.18 -3.12 7.80
CA THR A 41 2.56 -3.70 8.99
C THR A 41 2.62 -2.72 10.16
N LEU A 42 1.75 -2.89 11.17
CA LEU A 42 1.82 -2.09 12.39
C LEU A 42 3.19 -2.25 13.11
N GLU A 43 3.80 -3.43 13.02
CA GLU A 43 5.12 -3.69 13.62
C GLU A 43 6.21 -2.89 12.90
N ASP A 44 6.25 -2.93 11.58
CA ASP A 44 7.20 -2.15 10.78
C ASP A 44 7.02 -0.65 11.02
N TYR A 45 5.77 -0.19 11.04
CA TYR A 45 5.44 1.21 11.29
C TYR A 45 5.88 1.66 12.68
N ARG A 46 5.74 0.82 13.70
CA ARG A 46 6.21 1.13 15.06
C ARG A 46 7.72 1.33 15.11
N GLU A 47 8.48 0.50 14.39
CA GLU A 47 9.94 0.63 14.33
C GLU A 47 10.38 1.92 13.61
N GLU A 48 9.66 2.35 12.56
CA GLU A 48 9.88 3.65 11.92
C GLU A 48 9.47 4.81 12.83
N TYR A 49 8.29 4.75 13.42
CA TYR A 49 7.76 5.78 14.31
C TYR A 49 8.69 6.06 15.50
N LYS A 50 9.34 5.02 16.05
CA LYS A 50 10.36 5.16 17.11
C LYS A 50 11.60 5.92 16.64
N LYS A 51 12.08 5.67 15.41
CA LYS A 51 13.25 6.37 14.86
C LYS A 51 12.99 7.86 14.72
N ASP A 52 11.77 8.21 14.32
CA ASP A 52 11.37 9.60 14.09
C ASP A 52 10.94 10.32 15.38
N ASN A 53 10.60 9.57 16.44
CA ASN A 53 10.19 10.12 17.73
C ASN A 53 11.17 9.75 18.86
N GLU A 54 12.24 10.54 19.00
CA GLU A 54 13.30 10.40 20.02
C GLU A 54 12.82 10.33 21.49
N TRP A 55 11.55 10.67 21.75
CA TRP A 55 10.94 10.72 23.08
C TRP A 55 10.12 9.46 23.43
N CYS A 56 10.00 8.50 22.51
CA CYS A 56 9.33 7.22 22.75
C CYS A 56 10.29 6.27 23.49
N GLU A 57 10.41 6.45 24.81
CA GLU A 57 11.35 5.68 25.66
C GLU A 57 10.84 4.29 26.11
N SER A 58 9.57 3.93 25.86
CA SER A 58 9.06 2.61 26.27
C SER A 58 9.33 1.54 25.22
N ASP A 59 9.66 0.33 25.67
CA ASP A 59 9.48 -0.87 24.85
C ASP A 59 8.07 -0.84 24.25
N CYS A 60 7.90 -1.13 22.95
CA CYS A 60 6.57 -1.09 22.32
C CYS A 60 5.57 -2.07 22.97
N ASP A 61 6.10 -3.07 23.68
CA ASP A 61 5.32 -4.02 24.48
C ASP A 61 4.68 -3.36 25.73
N GLU A 62 5.22 -2.22 26.19
CA GLU A 62 4.70 -1.39 27.29
C GLU A 62 4.34 0.04 26.82
N CYS A 63 4.00 0.22 25.53
CA CYS A 63 3.55 1.51 25.01
C CYS A 63 2.30 1.96 25.77
N CYS A 64 2.46 2.97 26.63
CA CYS A 64 1.38 3.45 27.50
C CYS A 64 0.39 4.37 26.77
N SER A 65 0.66 4.74 25.52
CA SER A 65 -0.25 5.49 24.66
C SER A 65 -0.50 4.74 23.36
N ASP A 66 -1.75 4.70 22.94
CA ASP A 66 -2.15 4.17 21.63
C ASP A 66 -1.68 5.06 20.47
N ASP A 67 -0.78 6.03 20.70
CA ASP A 67 -0.38 7.05 19.72
C ASP A 67 0.22 6.43 18.46
N CYS A 68 1.03 5.37 18.60
CA CYS A 68 1.58 4.66 17.45
C CYS A 68 0.50 3.94 16.62
N LEU A 69 -0.51 3.37 17.29
CA LEU A 69 -1.62 2.69 16.65
C LEU A 69 -2.54 3.70 15.95
N ILE A 70 -2.89 4.79 16.64
CA ILE A 70 -3.70 5.88 16.08
C ILE A 70 -2.99 6.48 14.85
N SER A 71 -1.69 6.77 14.97
CA SER A 71 -0.91 7.32 13.85
C SER A 71 -0.82 6.33 12.68
N TYR A 72 -0.66 5.03 12.97
CA TYR A 72 -0.69 3.99 11.93
C TYR A 72 -2.03 3.96 11.21
N GLU A 73 -3.16 3.94 11.93
CA GLU A 73 -4.50 3.88 11.34
C GLU A 73 -4.83 5.13 10.51
N GLU A 74 -4.34 6.31 10.91
CA GLU A 74 -4.49 7.54 10.14
C GLU A 74 -3.68 7.55 8.84
N ASN A 75 -2.48 6.95 8.83
CA ASN A 75 -1.59 6.93 7.66
C ASN A 75 -1.82 5.72 6.74
N ASN A 76 -2.34 4.63 7.29
CA ASN A 76 -2.63 3.38 6.57
C ASN A 76 -4.10 2.97 6.76
N PRO A 77 -5.05 3.82 6.34
CA PRO A 77 -6.45 3.47 6.39
C PRO A 77 -6.73 2.23 5.52
N ARG A 78 -7.68 1.40 5.96
CA ARG A 78 -8.16 0.24 5.20
C ARG A 78 -8.75 0.60 3.82
N ILE A 79 -9.05 1.87 3.62
CA ILE A 79 -9.47 2.45 2.35
C ILE A 79 -8.53 3.59 1.98
N PRO A 80 -7.90 3.56 0.79
CA PRO A 80 -6.90 4.55 0.45
C PRO A 80 -7.50 5.93 0.12
N MET A 81 -6.74 6.97 0.47
CA MET A 81 -7.20 8.37 0.34
C MET A 81 -7.33 8.84 -1.12
N TRP A 82 -6.51 8.33 -2.04
CA TRP A 82 -6.52 8.75 -3.45
C TRP A 82 -7.85 8.43 -4.18
N GLY A 83 -8.71 7.59 -3.58
CA GLY A 83 -10.05 7.27 -4.12
C GLY A 83 -10.05 6.24 -5.26
N TRP A 84 -8.88 5.69 -5.60
CA TRP A 84 -8.70 4.59 -6.54
C TRP A 84 -7.74 3.57 -5.96
N VAL A 85 -8.00 2.30 -6.24
CA VAL A 85 -7.06 1.19 -6.03
C VAL A 85 -6.55 0.66 -7.36
N PHE A 86 -5.38 0.05 -7.33
CA PHE A 86 -4.72 -0.53 -8.50
C PHE A 86 -4.61 -2.04 -8.30
N VAL A 87 -5.33 -2.79 -9.13
CA VAL A 87 -5.36 -4.25 -9.07
C VAL A 87 -4.52 -4.81 -10.21
N PRO A 88 -3.42 -5.54 -9.94
CA PRO A 88 -2.66 -6.24 -10.98
C PRO A 88 -3.52 -7.31 -11.67
N ASP A 89 -3.55 -7.27 -13.00
CA ASP A 89 -4.34 -8.20 -13.83
C ASP A 89 -3.62 -9.54 -14.06
N ASP A 90 -2.28 -9.57 -13.93
CA ASP A 90 -1.47 -10.77 -14.13
C ASP A 90 -1.26 -11.54 -12.80
N PRO A 91 -1.51 -12.86 -12.77
CA PRO A 91 -1.31 -13.66 -11.55
C PRO A 91 0.13 -13.68 -11.02
N CYS A 92 1.15 -13.56 -11.89
CA CYS A 92 2.54 -13.50 -11.45
C CYS A 92 2.81 -12.17 -10.74
N ASP A 93 2.23 -11.07 -11.22
CA ASP A 93 2.33 -9.77 -10.56
C ASP A 93 1.60 -9.77 -9.22
N GLN A 94 0.44 -10.43 -9.12
CA GLN A 94 -0.25 -10.64 -7.84
C GLN A 94 0.61 -11.43 -6.84
N GLU A 95 1.18 -12.55 -7.27
CA GLU A 95 2.04 -13.37 -6.42
C GLU A 95 3.31 -12.63 -6.01
N TRP A 96 3.93 -11.90 -6.92
CA TRP A 96 5.12 -11.11 -6.64
C TRP A 96 4.81 -10.00 -5.63
N ILE A 97 3.75 -9.21 -5.84
CA ILE A 97 3.37 -8.13 -4.90
C ILE A 97 3.06 -8.70 -3.52
N ARG A 98 2.38 -9.85 -3.43
CA ARG A 98 2.10 -10.51 -2.14
C ARG A 98 3.38 -10.88 -1.39
N ASN A 99 4.35 -11.47 -2.11
CA ASN A 99 5.60 -11.94 -1.52
C ASN A 99 6.60 -10.80 -1.22
N HIS A 100 6.41 -9.63 -1.85
CA HIS A 100 7.27 -8.45 -1.74
C HIS A 100 6.50 -7.23 -1.22
N ALA A 101 5.52 -7.44 -0.33
CA ALA A 101 4.63 -6.38 0.13
C ALA A 101 5.40 -5.25 0.83
N SER A 102 6.42 -5.57 1.63
CA SER A 102 7.26 -4.58 2.29
C SER A 102 8.03 -3.71 1.29
N GLU A 103 8.64 -4.28 0.25
CA GLU A 103 9.33 -3.51 -0.79
C GLU A 103 8.38 -2.63 -1.59
N VAL A 104 7.15 -3.11 -1.81
CA VAL A 104 6.08 -2.32 -2.44
C VAL A 104 5.66 -1.15 -1.54
N ALA A 105 5.60 -1.37 -0.22
CA ALA A 105 5.29 -0.32 0.75
C ALA A 105 6.38 0.75 0.86
N GLU A 106 7.65 0.36 0.79
CA GLU A 106 8.78 1.30 0.69
C GLU A 106 8.69 2.20 -0.56
N CYS A 107 8.01 1.74 -1.63
CA CYS A 107 7.72 2.54 -2.81
C CYS A 107 6.56 3.54 -2.59
N GLY A 108 5.94 3.57 -1.41
CA GLY A 108 4.88 4.50 -1.02
C GLY A 108 3.46 4.03 -1.35
N PHE A 109 3.26 2.73 -1.56
CA PHE A 109 1.93 2.12 -1.64
C PHE A 109 1.52 1.50 -0.31
N THR A 110 0.23 1.42 -0.05
CA THR A 110 -0.31 0.44 0.92
C THR A 110 -0.73 -0.80 0.13
N VAL A 111 -0.31 -1.98 0.58
CA VAL A 111 -0.65 -3.27 -0.03
C VAL A 111 -1.79 -3.89 0.74
N TYR A 112 -2.89 -4.12 0.05
CA TYR A 112 -4.11 -4.70 0.61
C TYR A 112 -4.38 -6.07 0.00
N GLU A 113 -5.11 -6.92 0.72
CA GLU A 113 -5.63 -8.18 0.21
C GLU A 113 -7.06 -8.42 0.70
N THR A 114 -7.91 -8.94 -0.19
CA THR A 114 -9.21 -9.52 0.13
C THR A 114 -9.48 -10.76 -0.72
N ASP A 115 -10.37 -11.64 -0.25
CA ASP A 115 -10.70 -12.88 -0.96
C ASP A 115 -11.35 -12.62 -2.34
N GLU A 116 -12.09 -11.53 -2.50
CA GLU A 116 -12.81 -11.21 -3.74
C GLU A 116 -11.97 -10.49 -4.80
N ILE A 117 -11.03 -9.62 -4.38
CA ILE A 117 -10.21 -8.80 -5.29
C ILE A 117 -8.83 -9.42 -5.48
N GLY A 118 -8.33 -10.13 -4.47
CA GLY A 118 -6.91 -10.48 -4.35
C GLY A 118 -6.10 -9.28 -3.86
N VAL A 119 -4.83 -9.25 -4.25
CA VAL A 119 -3.91 -8.17 -3.85
C VAL A 119 -4.18 -6.91 -4.66
N TYR A 120 -4.20 -5.76 -4.01
CA TYR A 120 -4.29 -4.46 -4.67
C TYR A 120 -3.52 -3.37 -3.94
N LEU A 121 -3.20 -2.30 -4.66
CA LEU A 121 -2.41 -1.18 -4.15
C LEU A 121 -3.28 0.05 -3.94
N GLY A 122 -3.02 0.79 -2.86
CA GLY A 122 -3.57 2.12 -2.64
C GLY A 122 -2.48 3.15 -2.37
N VAL A 123 -2.85 4.43 -2.51
CA VAL A 123 -1.95 5.57 -2.26
C VAL A 123 -2.62 6.52 -1.27
N ASN A 124 -1.92 6.84 -0.19
CA ASN A 124 -2.36 7.79 0.83
C ASN A 124 -1.62 9.12 0.66
N GLY A 125 -1.98 9.85 -0.40
CA GLY A 125 -1.37 11.14 -0.74
C GLY A 125 -2.05 11.82 -1.92
N ALA A 126 -1.77 13.10 -2.13
CA ALA A 126 -2.31 13.87 -3.24
C ALA A 126 -1.41 15.04 -3.64
N GLY A 127 -1.53 15.50 -4.90
CA GLY A 127 -0.95 16.75 -5.37
C GLY A 127 0.48 16.68 -5.92
N TYR A 128 0.97 15.50 -6.31
CA TYR A 128 2.30 15.30 -6.92
C TYR A 128 2.25 14.25 -8.06
N ASP A 129 3.35 14.08 -8.79
CA ASP A 129 3.45 13.07 -9.86
C ASP A 129 3.65 11.67 -9.27
N PHE A 130 2.60 10.86 -9.27
CA PHE A 130 2.62 9.51 -8.71
C PHE A 130 3.51 8.56 -9.51
N TYR A 131 3.75 8.83 -10.80
CA TYR A 131 4.67 8.02 -11.56
C TYR A 131 6.09 8.20 -11.08
N GLU A 132 6.50 9.44 -10.80
CA GLU A 132 7.85 9.73 -10.30
C GLU A 132 8.03 9.31 -8.85
N ALA A 133 7.01 9.53 -8.02
CA ALA A 133 7.09 9.24 -6.59
C ALA A 133 6.93 7.75 -6.24
N HIS A 134 6.12 6.98 -7.00
CA HIS A 134 5.72 5.63 -6.59
C HIS A 134 5.88 4.57 -7.67
N TRP A 135 5.32 4.80 -8.87
CA TRP A 135 5.33 3.75 -9.90
C TRP A 135 6.72 3.46 -10.46
N LEU A 136 7.56 4.49 -10.68
CA LEU A 136 8.93 4.30 -11.14
C LEU A 136 9.80 3.53 -10.12
N PRO A 137 9.79 3.87 -8.82
CA PRO A 137 10.40 3.04 -7.78
C PRO A 137 9.93 1.59 -7.82
N LEU A 138 8.62 1.37 -7.87
CA LEU A 138 8.04 0.02 -7.89
C LEU A 138 8.44 -0.76 -9.16
N TYR A 139 8.43 -0.10 -10.32
CA TYR A 139 8.84 -0.69 -11.59
C TYR A 139 10.29 -1.18 -11.54
N ARG A 140 11.19 -0.40 -10.91
CA ARG A 140 12.59 -0.80 -10.71
C ARG A 140 12.71 -1.98 -9.77
N ALA A 141 12.05 -1.94 -8.61
CA ALA A 141 12.08 -3.03 -7.63
C ALA A 141 11.61 -4.36 -8.25
N ARG A 142 10.52 -4.32 -9.03
CA ARG A 142 10.01 -5.48 -9.76
C ARG A 142 11.02 -6.06 -10.75
N VAL A 143 11.78 -5.23 -11.45
CA VAL A 143 12.75 -5.68 -12.47
C VAL A 143 14.05 -6.17 -11.85
N GLU A 144 14.45 -5.64 -10.69
CA GLU A 144 15.68 -6.06 -10.01
C GLU A 144 15.55 -7.42 -9.30
N VAL A 145 14.33 -7.80 -8.91
CA VAL A 145 14.04 -9.02 -8.14
C VAL A 145 13.46 -10.16 -9.00
N ALA A 146 13.15 -9.90 -10.27
CA ALA A 146 12.64 -10.88 -11.25
C ALA A 146 13.77 -11.63 -12.01
#